data_AF-A0A2E1RNZ0-F1
#
_entry.id   AF-A0A2E1RNZ0-F1
#
_cell.length_a   1.000
_cell.length_b   1.000
_cell.length_c   1.000
_cell.angle_alpha   90.00
_cell.angle_beta   90.00
_cell.angle_gamma   90.00
#
_symmetry.space_group_name_H-M   'P 1'
#
loop_
_entity.id
_entity.type
_entity.pdbx_description
1 polymer ?
#
loop_
_entity_poly.entity_id
_entity_poly.type
_entity_poly.pdbx_seq_one_letter_code
_entity_poly.pdbx_strand_id
1 'polypeptide(L)'
;MSSRCYQALVCALILFLCLYISKSNDEAVNLGLRKVDLSSDMNGWTTASQSKSIEYGEWRTSWVNSPGGAWGGVVDNVTTLVWEDFKTVRSNEFQRVVLGNGEHGLRIQSIMPFVPGNATNYTQQEVNSFLVSPRIDLSRSAQDHLIFQYKSNPSFNLEVWIGKNDGTLWNGIWEQGQAANSNNAISRTAEGGFTEVTIDLENSVLDVNKWLNANGFPDSVISPQTDEIFITIVAKDVASRWLGTSVETLEIKSIWTPNYYGDEESNQELIEPMIVLNHKLETVTFSGSIGKTYEVEISNNLKEWSASHSFTLASDSETYPISYFLQKKPTRSFFRLKQQQP
;
A
#
# COMPACT_ATOMS: atom_id res chain seq x y z
N MET A 1 -26.74 40.96 3.06
CA MET A 1 -25.83 40.18 2.20
C MET A 1 -26.68 39.30 1.29
N SER A 2 -26.50 39.38 -0.02
CA SER A 2 -27.39 38.74 -0.99
C SER A 2 -27.21 37.22 -1.01
N SER A 3 -28.28 36.48 -1.31
CA SER A 3 -28.27 35.01 -1.49
C SER A 3 -27.16 34.52 -2.44
N ARG A 4 -26.71 35.36 -3.38
CA ARG A 4 -25.58 35.10 -4.28
C ARG A 4 -24.22 35.08 -3.59
N CYS A 5 -24.00 35.84 -2.52
CA CYS A 5 -22.79 35.75 -1.71
C CYS A 5 -22.72 34.45 -0.91
N TYR A 6 -23.86 33.93 -0.45
CA TYR A 6 -23.91 32.67 0.29
C TYR A 6 -23.64 31.48 -0.64
N GLN A 7 -24.18 31.52 -1.86
CA GLN A 7 -23.96 30.48 -2.87
C GLN A 7 -22.51 30.47 -3.38
N ALA A 8 -21.89 31.65 -3.54
CA ALA A 8 -20.47 31.76 -3.88
C ALA A 8 -19.54 31.25 -2.76
N LEU A 9 -19.88 31.53 -1.49
CA LEU A 9 -19.14 31.02 -0.33
C LEU A 9 -19.26 29.50 -0.19
N VAL A 10 -20.45 28.94 -0.39
CA VAL A 10 -20.67 27.48 -0.36
C VAL A 10 -19.95 26.79 -1.52
N CYS A 11 -19.99 27.34 -2.73
CA CYS A 11 -19.21 26.80 -3.85
C CYS A 11 -17.70 26.93 -3.63
N ALA A 12 -17.21 28.02 -3.02
CA ALA A 12 -15.80 28.18 -2.68
C ALA A 12 -15.35 27.23 -1.56
N LEU A 13 -16.21 26.94 -0.58
CA LEU A 13 -15.96 25.94 0.47
C LEU A 13 -15.97 24.51 -0.09
N ILE A 14 -16.89 24.19 -1.00
CA ILE A 14 -16.91 22.90 -1.71
C ILE A 14 -15.69 22.77 -2.62
N LEU A 15 -15.27 23.84 -3.30
CA LEU A 15 -14.01 23.86 -4.05
C LEU A 15 -12.79 23.69 -3.13
N PHE A 16 -12.77 24.28 -1.93
CA PHE A 16 -11.68 24.08 -0.96
C PHE A 16 -11.66 22.66 -0.37
N LEU A 17 -12.83 22.05 -0.14
CA LEU A 17 -12.96 20.64 0.26
C LEU A 17 -12.61 19.68 -0.88
N CYS A 18 -12.89 20.04 -2.14
CA CYS A 18 -12.45 19.29 -3.33
C CYS A 18 -10.98 19.55 -3.70
N LEU A 19 -10.35 20.61 -3.17
CA LEU A 19 -8.92 20.90 -3.31
C LEU A 19 -8.07 20.23 -2.22
N TYR A 20 -8.67 19.40 -1.35
CA TYR A 20 -7.94 18.33 -0.66
C TYR A 20 -7.61 17.20 -1.66
N ILE A 21 -7.03 17.59 -2.81
CA ILE A 21 -6.46 16.71 -3.79
C ILE A 21 -5.20 16.15 -3.14
N SER A 22 -5.18 14.82 -3.01
CA SER A 22 -4.21 14.01 -2.28
C SER A 22 -2.78 14.58 -2.24
N LYS A 23 -2.34 14.93 -1.02
CA LYS A 23 -0.96 15.15 -0.61
C LYS A 23 -0.26 13.84 -0.22
N SER A 24 -0.57 12.71 -0.86
CA SER A 24 -0.08 11.40 -0.39
C SER A 24 1.43 11.28 -0.41
N ASN A 25 2.08 11.90 -1.39
CA ASN A 25 3.54 11.95 -1.44
C ASN A 25 4.08 12.74 -0.24
N ASP A 26 3.45 13.86 0.14
CA ASP A 26 3.87 14.63 1.31
C ASP A 26 3.69 13.83 2.61
N GLU A 27 2.59 13.08 2.75
CA GLU A 27 2.35 12.24 3.93
C GLU A 27 3.35 11.08 4.00
N ALA A 28 3.58 10.38 2.89
CA ALA A 28 4.55 9.29 2.82
C ALA A 28 5.98 9.78 3.11
N VAL A 29 6.35 10.96 2.60
CA VAL A 29 7.65 11.60 2.84
C VAL A 29 7.79 12.02 4.31
N ASN A 30 6.75 12.61 4.90
CA ASN A 30 6.76 12.98 6.33
C ASN A 30 6.90 11.76 7.25
N LEU A 31 6.36 10.62 6.84
CA LEU A 31 6.52 9.34 7.54
C LEU A 31 7.87 8.66 7.25
N GLY A 32 8.74 9.27 6.45
CA GLY A 32 10.05 8.73 6.09
C GLY A 32 9.98 7.47 5.21
N LEU A 33 8.86 7.25 4.52
CA LEU A 33 8.67 6.07 3.68
C LEU A 33 9.43 6.20 2.36
N ARG A 34 9.88 5.06 1.85
CA ARG A 34 10.51 4.94 0.55
C ARG A 34 9.46 4.70 -0.53
N LYS A 35 9.51 5.46 -1.62
CA LYS A 35 8.76 5.11 -2.84
C LYS A 35 9.43 3.94 -3.55
N VAL A 36 8.65 2.91 -3.86
CA VAL A 36 9.12 1.79 -4.69
C VAL A 36 9.28 2.25 -6.14
N ASP A 37 10.45 1.99 -6.74
CA ASP A 37 10.73 2.29 -8.14
C ASP A 37 10.08 1.26 -9.08
N LEU A 38 8.87 1.55 -9.52
CA LEU A 38 8.11 0.69 -10.44
C LEU A 38 8.63 0.72 -11.89
N SER A 39 9.66 1.51 -12.20
CA SER A 39 10.27 1.58 -13.54
C SER A 39 11.32 0.49 -13.77
N SER A 40 11.94 -0.03 -12.71
CA SER A 40 13.13 -0.89 -12.77
C SER A 40 12.89 -2.26 -12.10
N ASP A 41 13.79 -2.68 -11.20
CA ASP A 41 13.75 -3.94 -10.46
C ASP A 41 12.76 -3.93 -9.29
N MET A 42 11.95 -2.87 -9.16
CA MET A 42 10.98 -2.67 -8.09
C MET A 42 11.64 -2.73 -6.70
N ASN A 43 12.93 -2.38 -6.60
CA ASN A 43 13.71 -2.45 -5.36
C ASN A 43 13.62 -3.81 -4.68
N GLY A 44 13.60 -4.89 -5.46
CA GLY A 44 13.55 -6.27 -4.96
C GLY A 44 12.15 -6.81 -4.68
N TRP A 45 11.07 -6.04 -4.91
CA TRP A 45 9.73 -6.61 -4.91
C TRP A 45 9.60 -7.67 -6.01
N THR A 46 8.89 -8.76 -5.72
CA THR A 46 8.72 -9.88 -6.65
C THR A 46 7.25 -10.18 -6.90
N THR A 47 6.96 -10.82 -8.03
CA THR A 47 5.61 -11.19 -8.42
C THR A 47 5.49 -12.71 -8.44
N ALA A 48 4.36 -13.24 -7.98
CA ALA A 48 4.08 -14.66 -8.04
C ALA A 48 2.63 -14.94 -8.46
N SER A 49 2.44 -16.08 -9.10
CA SER A 49 1.13 -16.59 -9.53
C SER A 49 0.74 -17.83 -8.73
N GLN A 50 -0.56 -18.09 -8.63
CA GLN A 50 -1.15 -19.28 -8.03
C GLN A 50 -1.80 -20.13 -9.11
N SER A 51 -1.78 -21.44 -8.94
CA SER A 51 -2.60 -22.37 -9.73
C SER A 51 -3.63 -23.06 -8.85
N LYS A 52 -4.87 -23.16 -9.32
CA LYS A 52 -5.96 -23.87 -8.66
C LYS A 52 -6.75 -24.72 -9.66
N SER A 53 -7.28 -25.85 -9.19
CA SER A 53 -8.22 -26.67 -9.95
C SER A 53 -9.65 -26.28 -9.59
N ILE A 54 -10.44 -25.96 -10.62
CA ILE A 54 -11.80 -25.43 -10.48
C ILE A 54 -12.77 -26.33 -11.23
N GLU A 55 -13.84 -26.73 -10.56
CA GLU A 55 -14.89 -27.60 -11.09
C GLU A 55 -16.11 -26.78 -11.50
N TYR A 56 -16.76 -27.21 -12.58
CA TYR A 56 -18.05 -26.67 -13.03
C TYR A 56 -18.98 -27.79 -13.44
N GLY A 57 -20.27 -27.55 -13.33
CA GLY A 57 -21.30 -28.55 -13.59
C GLY A 57 -22.53 -27.96 -14.27
N GLU A 58 -23.27 -28.83 -14.93
CA GLU A 58 -24.48 -28.53 -15.68
C GLU A 58 -25.63 -29.41 -15.17
N TRP A 59 -26.78 -28.80 -14.90
CA TRP A 59 -28.02 -29.55 -14.69
C TRP A 59 -28.44 -30.19 -16.01
N ARG A 60 -28.43 -31.53 -16.06
CA ARG A 60 -28.95 -32.29 -17.18
C ARG A 60 -30.25 -32.97 -16.79
N THR A 61 -31.29 -32.78 -17.59
CA THR A 61 -32.54 -33.53 -17.48
C THR A 61 -32.48 -34.68 -18.47
N SER A 62 -32.61 -35.91 -17.95
CA SER A 62 -32.64 -37.12 -18.76
C SER A 62 -34.00 -37.80 -18.68
N TRP A 63 -34.37 -38.45 -19.78
CA TRP A 63 -35.60 -39.22 -19.91
C TRP A 63 -35.31 -40.64 -19.46
N VAL A 64 -35.88 -41.05 -18.32
CA VAL A 64 -35.80 -42.46 -17.89
C VAL A 64 -37.11 -43.13 -18.28
N ASN A 65 -37.07 -43.98 -19.31
CA ASN A 65 -38.19 -44.87 -19.60
C ASN A 65 -38.24 -45.93 -18.50
N SER A 66 -39.23 -45.86 -17.61
CA SER A 66 -39.48 -46.94 -16.65
C SER A 66 -39.85 -48.23 -17.41
N PRO A 67 -39.11 -49.34 -17.23
CA PRO A 67 -39.44 -50.62 -17.84
C PRO A 67 -40.58 -51.26 -17.04
N GLY A 68 -41.82 -50.84 -17.28
CA GLY A 68 -42.95 -51.42 -16.58
C GLY A 68 -44.31 -50.86 -16.96
N GLY A 69 -44.96 -51.50 -17.94
CA GLY A 69 -46.42 -51.47 -18.06
C GLY A 69 -46.94 -51.14 -19.47
N ALA A 70 -47.63 -52.11 -20.07
CA ALA A 70 -48.24 -52.05 -21.40
C ALA A 70 -49.42 -51.05 -21.56
N TRP A 71 -49.54 -50.04 -20.69
CA TRP A 71 -50.60 -49.04 -20.72
C TRP A 71 -50.07 -47.71 -20.18
N GLY A 72 -49.77 -46.77 -21.09
CA GLY A 72 -49.48 -45.36 -20.78
C GLY A 72 -48.29 -45.12 -19.85
N GLY A 73 -47.06 -45.15 -20.38
CA GLY A 73 -45.86 -44.83 -19.61
C GLY A 73 -45.91 -43.41 -19.05
N VAL A 74 -45.87 -43.29 -17.73
CA VAL A 74 -45.54 -42.02 -17.07
C VAL A 74 -44.06 -41.78 -17.33
N VAL A 75 -43.77 -40.67 -17.99
CA VAL A 75 -42.40 -40.26 -18.29
C VAL A 75 -41.90 -39.48 -17.08
N ASP A 76 -40.99 -40.08 -16.31
CA ASP A 76 -40.38 -39.41 -15.18
C ASP A 76 -39.15 -38.63 -15.67
N ASN A 77 -39.19 -37.32 -15.44
CA ASN A 77 -38.05 -36.44 -15.68
C ASN A 77 -37.13 -36.47 -14.48
N VAL A 78 -35.91 -36.95 -14.67
CA VAL A 78 -34.88 -36.89 -13.64
C VAL A 78 -33.88 -35.79 -14.01
N THR A 79 -33.80 -34.77 -13.16
CA THR A 79 -32.82 -33.69 -13.27
C THR A 79 -31.65 -33.98 -12.33
N THR A 80 -30.46 -34.14 -12.90
CA THR A 80 -29.22 -34.47 -12.18
C THR A 80 -28.14 -33.45 -12.48
N LEU A 81 -27.37 -33.07 -11.45
CA LEU A 81 -26.19 -32.24 -11.64
C LEU A 81 -25.04 -33.12 -12.13
N VAL A 82 -24.53 -32.82 -13.32
CA VAL A 82 -23.36 -33.49 -13.88
C VAL A 82 -22.19 -32.52 -13.76
N TRP A 83 -21.22 -32.87 -12.91
CA TRP A 83 -19.94 -32.17 -12.84
C TRP A 83 -19.09 -32.58 -14.04
N GLU A 84 -18.50 -31.59 -14.70
CA GLU A 84 -17.45 -31.80 -15.69
C GLU A 84 -16.10 -31.94 -14.96
N ASP A 85 -15.07 -32.42 -15.66
CA ASP A 85 -13.71 -32.49 -15.11
C ASP A 85 -13.22 -31.11 -14.62
N PHE A 86 -12.27 -31.11 -13.68
CA PHE A 86 -11.68 -29.87 -13.18
C PHE A 86 -10.79 -29.20 -14.25
N LYS A 87 -10.81 -27.87 -14.28
CA LYS A 87 -9.85 -27.07 -15.05
C LYS A 87 -8.80 -26.49 -14.11
N THR A 88 -7.52 -26.76 -14.37
CA THR A 88 -6.44 -26.03 -13.70
C THR A 88 -6.28 -24.65 -14.33
N VAL A 89 -6.39 -23.63 -13.50
CA VAL A 89 -6.30 -22.23 -13.87
C VAL A 89 -5.14 -21.60 -13.12
N ARG A 90 -4.32 -20.85 -13.83
CA ARG A 90 -3.20 -20.09 -13.28
C ARG A 90 -3.52 -18.61 -13.35
N SER A 91 -3.30 -17.90 -12.24
CA SER A 91 -3.40 -16.44 -12.22
C SER A 91 -2.29 -15.78 -13.04
N ASN A 92 -2.56 -14.57 -13.51
CA ASN A 92 -1.55 -13.75 -14.15
C ASN A 92 -0.63 -13.12 -13.08
N GLU A 93 0.53 -12.63 -13.50
CA GLU A 93 1.44 -11.90 -12.63
C GLU A 93 1.29 -10.40 -12.86
N PHE A 94 1.67 -9.59 -11.86
CA PHE A 94 1.75 -8.15 -12.03
C PHE A 94 2.84 -7.81 -13.06
N GLN A 95 2.48 -6.97 -14.02
CA GLN A 95 3.37 -6.52 -15.08
C GLN A 95 3.66 -5.04 -14.90
N ARG A 96 4.93 -4.64 -15.04
CA ARG A 96 5.30 -3.22 -15.12
C ARG A 96 4.75 -2.63 -16.41
N VAL A 97 4.10 -1.48 -16.29
CA VAL A 97 3.50 -0.75 -17.41
C VAL A 97 3.75 0.75 -17.27
N VAL A 98 3.64 1.47 -18.38
CA VAL A 98 3.46 2.92 -18.37
C VAL A 98 1.96 3.18 -18.35
N LEU A 99 1.48 3.86 -17.30
CA LEU A 99 0.07 4.21 -17.12
C LEU A 99 -0.33 5.34 -18.08
N GLY A 100 -1.64 5.59 -18.22
CA GLY A 100 -2.18 6.57 -19.16
C GLY A 100 -1.69 8.01 -18.97
N ASN A 101 -1.13 8.33 -17.80
CA ASN A 101 -0.53 9.62 -17.49
C ASN A 101 1.00 9.67 -17.65
N GLY A 102 1.62 8.61 -18.18
CA GLY A 102 3.07 8.51 -18.40
C GLY A 102 3.88 8.02 -17.19
N GLU A 103 3.25 7.81 -16.03
CA GLU A 103 3.93 7.26 -14.85
C GLU A 103 4.13 5.73 -14.97
N HIS A 104 5.20 5.22 -14.37
CA HIS A 104 5.40 3.79 -14.24
C HIS A 104 4.52 3.22 -13.12
N GLY A 105 3.86 2.11 -13.40
CA GLY A 105 3.00 1.40 -12.46
C GLY A 105 3.01 -0.10 -12.70
N LEU A 106 2.16 -0.80 -11.98
CA LEU A 106 1.89 -2.22 -12.19
C LEU A 106 0.48 -2.40 -12.72
N ARG A 107 0.30 -3.38 -13.60
CA ARG A 107 -1.00 -3.82 -14.07
C ARG A 107 -1.07 -5.34 -14.02
N ILE A 108 -2.20 -5.86 -13.60
CA ILE A 108 -2.55 -7.26 -13.78
C ILE A 108 -3.86 -7.34 -14.56
N GLN A 109 -3.91 -8.30 -15.47
CA GLN A 109 -5.12 -8.70 -16.19
C GLN A 109 -5.74 -9.89 -15.49
N SER A 110 -7.07 -9.98 -15.46
CA SER A 110 -7.72 -11.17 -14.93
C SER A 110 -7.49 -12.39 -15.83
N ILE A 111 -7.57 -13.58 -15.24
CA ILE A 111 -7.48 -14.88 -15.91
C ILE A 111 -8.50 -14.96 -17.03
N MET A 112 -8.13 -15.54 -18.17
CA MET A 112 -9.10 -15.65 -19.27
C MET A 112 -10.37 -16.37 -18.78
N PRO A 113 -11.56 -15.77 -18.96
CA PRO A 113 -12.81 -16.41 -18.59
C PRO A 113 -12.90 -17.77 -19.27
N PHE A 114 -13.30 -18.79 -18.52
CA PHE A 114 -13.27 -20.16 -19.01
C PHE A 114 -14.51 -20.97 -18.65
N VAL A 115 -15.40 -20.44 -17.81
CA VAL A 115 -16.62 -21.14 -17.41
C VAL A 115 -17.56 -21.21 -18.62
N PRO A 116 -18.00 -22.40 -19.06
CA PRO A 116 -18.95 -22.53 -20.16
C PRO A 116 -20.28 -21.81 -19.88
N GLY A 117 -20.89 -21.25 -20.93
CA GLY A 117 -22.16 -20.52 -20.79
C GLY A 117 -23.36 -21.37 -20.37
N ASN A 118 -23.26 -22.70 -20.49
CA ASN A 118 -24.26 -23.66 -20.00
C ASN A 118 -23.97 -24.18 -18.58
N ALA A 119 -22.87 -23.76 -17.94
CA ALA A 119 -22.60 -24.16 -16.57
C ALA A 119 -23.64 -23.55 -15.63
N THR A 120 -24.30 -24.39 -14.84
CA THR A 120 -25.34 -23.99 -13.88
C THR A 120 -24.85 -24.02 -12.44
N ASN A 121 -23.73 -24.70 -12.18
CA ASN A 121 -23.02 -24.71 -10.91
C ASN A 121 -21.51 -24.65 -11.16
N TYR A 122 -20.77 -24.11 -10.21
CA TYR A 122 -19.31 -24.12 -10.21
C TYR A 122 -18.80 -23.92 -8.78
N THR A 123 -17.59 -24.41 -8.50
CA THR A 123 -16.90 -24.06 -7.27
C THR A 123 -16.45 -22.61 -7.39
N GLN A 124 -17.12 -21.68 -6.69
CA GLN A 124 -16.66 -20.30 -6.64
C GLN A 124 -15.32 -20.27 -5.92
N GLN A 125 -14.26 -19.96 -6.67
CA GLN A 125 -12.90 -19.85 -6.14
C GLN A 125 -12.26 -18.56 -6.63
N GLU A 126 -11.40 -18.02 -5.78
CA GLU A 126 -10.49 -16.94 -6.12
C GLU A 126 -9.14 -17.55 -6.48
N VAL A 127 -8.50 -17.05 -7.54
CA VAL A 127 -7.10 -17.38 -7.84
C VAL A 127 -6.24 -16.15 -7.55
N ASN A 128 -5.24 -16.33 -6.69
CA ASN A 128 -4.49 -15.22 -6.14
C ASN A 128 -3.27 -14.89 -6.99
N SER A 129 -2.97 -13.61 -7.10
CA SER A 129 -1.73 -13.09 -7.67
C SER A 129 -1.04 -12.25 -6.62
N PHE A 130 0.26 -12.40 -6.48
CA PHE A 130 1.00 -11.85 -5.36
C PHE A 130 2.04 -10.84 -5.85
N LEU A 131 2.14 -9.74 -5.12
CA LEU A 131 3.24 -8.80 -5.18
C LEU A 131 3.87 -8.77 -3.78
N VAL A 132 5.07 -9.34 -3.65
CA VAL A 132 5.73 -9.64 -2.38
C VAL A 132 6.91 -8.70 -2.20
N SER A 133 6.98 -8.04 -1.05
CA SER A 133 8.08 -7.14 -0.69
C SER A 133 9.39 -7.89 -0.43
N PRO A 134 10.54 -7.21 -0.43
CA PRO A 134 11.70 -7.65 0.32
C PRO A 134 11.39 -7.72 1.83
N ARG A 135 12.34 -8.25 2.62
CA ARG A 135 12.24 -8.23 4.08
C ARG A 135 12.20 -6.77 4.56
N ILE A 136 11.09 -6.36 5.17
CA ILE A 136 10.93 -5.02 5.73
C ILE A 136 11.58 -4.95 7.12
N ASP A 137 12.10 -3.77 7.47
CA ASP A 137 12.69 -3.47 8.76
C ASP A 137 11.80 -2.51 9.54
N LEU A 138 10.96 -3.07 10.40
CA LEU A 138 10.07 -2.34 11.32
C LEU A 138 10.74 -2.00 12.65
N SER A 139 12.05 -2.22 12.79
CA SER A 139 12.77 -1.98 14.06
C SER A 139 13.23 -0.53 14.23
N ARG A 140 13.21 0.26 13.15
CA ARG A 140 13.84 1.59 13.09
C ARG A 140 12.90 2.74 13.44
N SER A 141 11.60 2.58 13.23
CA SER A 141 10.61 3.65 13.39
C SER A 141 9.37 3.13 14.10
N ALA A 142 8.80 3.97 14.98
CA ALA A 142 7.56 3.67 15.71
C ALA A 142 6.30 4.17 14.94
N GLN A 143 6.44 4.49 13.65
CA GLN A 143 5.37 5.02 12.80
C GLN A 143 5.48 4.48 11.37
N ASP A 144 5.83 3.21 11.22
CA ASP A 144 5.95 2.59 9.90
C ASP A 144 4.59 2.31 9.27
N HIS A 145 4.46 2.74 8.01
CA HIS A 145 3.23 2.60 7.23
C HIS A 145 3.49 1.98 5.87
N LEU A 146 2.49 1.31 5.32
CA LEU A 146 2.39 1.00 3.89
C LEU A 146 1.37 1.95 3.27
N ILE A 147 1.76 2.67 2.22
CA ILE A 147 0.83 3.49 1.43
C ILE A 147 0.87 3.01 -0.01
N PHE A 148 -0.27 2.67 -0.60
CA PHE A 148 -0.33 2.32 -2.02
C PHE A 148 -1.60 2.84 -2.68
N GLN A 149 -1.50 3.09 -3.98
CA GLN A 149 -2.61 3.57 -4.80
C GLN A 149 -2.97 2.52 -5.83
N TYR A 150 -4.24 2.12 -5.86
CA TYR A 150 -4.73 1.11 -6.77
C TYR A 150 -6.01 1.54 -7.50
N LYS A 151 -6.26 0.94 -8.64
CA LYS A 151 -7.50 1.08 -9.41
C LYS A 151 -7.96 -0.31 -9.83
N SER A 152 -8.95 -0.85 -9.13
CA SER A 152 -9.50 -2.17 -9.42
C SER A 152 -10.84 -2.07 -10.14
N ASN A 153 -11.16 -3.13 -10.88
CA ASN A 153 -12.50 -3.41 -11.40
C ASN A 153 -13.21 -4.47 -10.52
N PRO A 154 -14.53 -4.64 -10.63
CA PRO A 154 -15.31 -5.52 -9.75
C PRO A 154 -14.94 -7.02 -9.79
N SER A 155 -14.10 -7.46 -10.75
CA SER A 155 -13.61 -8.85 -10.80
C SER A 155 -12.37 -9.11 -9.94
N PHE A 156 -11.78 -8.07 -9.35
CA PHE A 156 -10.67 -8.19 -8.41
C PHE A 156 -11.09 -7.73 -7.03
N ASN A 157 -10.66 -8.48 -6.02
CA ASN A 157 -10.59 -8.02 -4.64
C ASN A 157 -9.10 -7.88 -4.26
N LEU A 158 -8.72 -6.80 -3.59
CA LEU A 158 -7.37 -6.65 -3.06
C LEU A 158 -7.32 -6.93 -1.57
N GLU A 159 -6.25 -7.60 -1.15
CA GLU A 159 -5.88 -7.73 0.24
C GLU A 159 -4.41 -7.35 0.45
N VAL A 160 -4.07 -6.96 1.67
CA VAL A 160 -2.67 -6.85 2.11
C VAL A 160 -2.46 -7.81 3.26
N TRP A 161 -1.43 -8.64 3.13
CA TRP A 161 -1.04 -9.61 4.15
C TRP A 161 0.34 -9.25 4.71
N ILE A 162 0.55 -9.58 5.98
CA ILE A 162 1.85 -9.53 6.65
C ILE A 162 2.21 -10.92 7.17
N GLY A 163 3.50 -11.28 7.10
CA GLY A 163 3.90 -12.63 7.46
C GLY A 163 5.40 -12.87 7.44
N LYS A 164 5.77 -14.08 7.84
CA LYS A 164 7.13 -14.62 7.69
C LYS A 164 7.23 -15.32 6.34
N ASN A 165 8.32 -15.10 5.59
CA ASN A 165 8.54 -15.76 4.29
C ASN A 165 8.96 -17.24 4.41
N ASP A 166 8.83 -17.84 5.60
CA ASP A 166 8.95 -19.29 5.80
C ASP A 166 7.69 -20.06 5.35
N GLY A 167 6.64 -19.34 4.92
CA GLY A 167 5.40 -19.90 4.42
C GLY A 167 4.46 -20.42 5.53
N THR A 168 4.83 -20.25 6.79
CA THR A 168 4.07 -20.79 7.93
C THR A 168 3.01 -19.82 8.45
N LEU A 169 3.16 -18.51 8.18
CA LEU A 169 2.31 -17.48 8.75
C LEU A 169 2.13 -16.29 7.80
N TRP A 170 0.95 -16.18 7.18
CA TRP A 170 0.47 -14.98 6.48
C TRP A 170 -0.89 -14.59 7.04
N ASN A 171 -1.03 -13.34 7.47
CA ASN A 171 -2.29 -12.82 8.01
C ASN A 171 -2.72 -11.56 7.26
N GLY A 172 -4.00 -11.50 6.90
CA GLY A 172 -4.58 -10.31 6.28
C GLY A 172 -4.67 -9.16 7.28
N ILE A 173 -4.15 -8.00 6.89
CA ILE A 173 -4.19 -6.75 7.65
C ILE A 173 -5.10 -5.70 7.01
N TRP A 174 -5.49 -5.91 5.75
CA TRP A 174 -6.45 -5.08 5.04
C TRP A 174 -7.12 -5.86 3.90
N GLU A 175 -8.39 -5.56 3.63
CA GLU A 175 -9.18 -6.10 2.52
C GLU A 175 -10.03 -4.98 1.91
N GLN A 176 -10.09 -4.94 0.58
CA GLN A 176 -10.88 -3.97 -0.17
C GLN A 176 -12.38 -4.13 0.12
N GLY A 177 -13.07 -3.00 0.31
CA GLY A 177 -14.53 -2.97 0.46
C GLY A 177 -15.05 -3.37 1.85
N GLN A 178 -14.17 -3.78 2.78
CA GLN A 178 -14.54 -3.92 4.19
C GLN A 178 -14.76 -2.54 4.80
N ALA A 179 -16.03 -2.27 5.17
CA ALA A 179 -16.41 -1.03 5.82
C ALA A 179 -15.90 -1.03 7.27
N ALA A 180 -14.97 -0.14 7.59
CA ALA A 180 -14.70 0.34 8.94
C ALA A 180 -14.03 -0.60 9.97
N ASN A 181 -13.49 -1.77 9.59
CA ASN A 181 -12.91 -2.74 10.54
C ASN A 181 -11.45 -3.16 10.25
N SER A 182 -10.62 -2.25 9.76
CA SER A 182 -9.19 -2.31 10.02
C SER A 182 -8.86 -1.06 10.82
N ASN A 183 -8.77 -1.17 12.15
CA ASN A 183 -8.45 -0.02 13.02
C ASN A 183 -7.18 0.72 12.57
N ASN A 184 -6.34 0.04 11.79
CA ASN A 184 -5.01 0.45 11.39
C ASN A 184 -4.92 0.77 9.89
N ALA A 185 -6.04 0.84 9.16
CA ALA A 185 -5.99 1.25 7.76
C ALA A 185 -7.14 2.16 7.34
N ILE A 186 -6.80 3.12 6.49
CA ILE A 186 -7.72 4.09 5.92
C ILE A 186 -7.66 4.01 4.40
N SER A 187 -8.81 4.20 3.76
CA SER A 187 -8.90 4.29 2.30
C SER A 187 -9.55 5.59 1.88
N ARG A 188 -8.98 6.26 0.88
CA ARG A 188 -9.47 7.55 0.36
C ARG A 188 -9.40 7.58 -1.16
N THR A 189 -10.31 8.32 -1.78
CA THR A 189 -10.27 8.56 -3.22
C THR A 189 -9.05 9.40 -3.58
N ALA A 190 -8.29 8.96 -4.57
CA ALA A 190 -7.16 9.65 -5.15
C ALA A 190 -7.46 10.11 -6.59
N GLU A 191 -6.55 10.90 -7.16
CA GLU A 191 -6.69 11.42 -8.52
C GLU A 191 -6.74 10.30 -9.58
N GLY A 192 -7.44 10.52 -10.70
CA GLY A 192 -7.47 9.57 -11.82
C GLY A 192 -8.36 8.33 -11.60
N GLY A 193 -9.21 8.37 -10.58
CA GLY A 193 -10.07 7.25 -10.19
C GLY A 193 -9.30 6.13 -9.48
N PHE A 194 -8.15 6.45 -8.90
CA PHE A 194 -7.45 5.56 -7.98
C PHE A 194 -8.04 5.67 -6.58
N THR A 195 -7.88 4.61 -5.80
CA THR A 195 -8.08 4.58 -4.37
C THR A 195 -6.72 4.46 -3.72
N GLU A 196 -6.47 5.28 -2.72
CA GLU A 196 -5.31 5.19 -1.88
C GLU A 196 -5.63 4.47 -0.59
N VAL A 197 -4.70 3.65 -0.14
CA VAL A 197 -4.76 2.91 1.11
C VAL A 197 -3.52 3.25 1.92
N THR A 198 -3.72 3.66 3.16
CA THR A 198 -2.66 3.84 4.16
C THR A 198 -2.89 2.82 5.27
N ILE A 199 -1.88 2.03 5.59
CA ILE A 199 -1.91 0.98 6.61
C ILE A 199 -0.80 1.25 7.62
N ASP A 200 -1.16 1.40 8.88
CA ASP A 200 -0.24 1.41 10.03
C ASP A 200 0.21 -0.04 10.27
N LEU A 201 1.47 -0.32 9.95
CA LEU A 201 2.02 -1.67 9.99
C LEU A 201 2.29 -2.11 11.42
N GLU A 202 2.72 -1.20 12.29
CA GLU A 202 3.06 -1.52 13.67
C GLU A 202 1.82 -1.95 14.46
N ASN A 203 0.75 -1.16 14.41
CA ASN A 203 -0.51 -1.52 15.05
C ASN A 203 -1.14 -2.77 14.42
N SER A 204 -0.96 -2.98 13.11
CA SER A 204 -1.40 -4.21 12.46
C SER A 204 -0.65 -5.46 12.97
N VAL A 205 0.66 -5.38 13.20
CA VAL A 205 1.44 -6.48 13.81
C VAL A 205 0.95 -6.76 15.22
N LEU A 206 0.68 -5.71 16.03
CA LEU A 206 0.15 -5.87 17.38
C LEU A 206 -1.21 -6.58 17.39
N ASP A 207 -2.12 -6.21 16.49
CA ASP A 207 -3.44 -6.83 16.37
C ASP A 207 -3.34 -8.29 15.91
N VAL A 208 -2.47 -8.59 14.94
CA VAL A 208 -2.18 -9.97 14.51
C VAL A 208 -1.64 -10.80 15.68
N ASN A 209 -0.67 -10.28 16.42
CA ASN A 209 -0.10 -10.96 17.59
C ASN A 209 -1.13 -11.22 18.69
N LYS A 210 -2.00 -10.25 18.93
CA LYS A 210 -3.10 -10.41 19.89
C LYS A 210 -4.06 -11.51 19.46
N TRP A 211 -4.40 -11.57 18.18
CA TRP A 211 -5.23 -12.64 17.62
C TRP A 211 -4.57 -14.01 17.72
N LEU A 212 -3.28 -14.12 17.38
CA LEU A 212 -2.52 -15.38 17.48
C LEU A 212 -2.47 -15.90 18.91
N ASN A 213 -2.16 -15.04 19.87
CA ASN A 213 -2.17 -15.39 21.29
C ASN A 213 -3.55 -15.86 21.76
N ALA A 214 -4.61 -15.16 21.36
CA ALA A 214 -5.98 -15.52 21.73
C ALA A 214 -6.44 -16.87 21.15
N ASN A 215 -5.84 -17.30 20.04
CA ASN A 215 -6.15 -18.57 19.38
C ASN A 215 -5.14 -19.70 19.72
N GLY A 216 -4.29 -19.51 20.73
CA GLY A 216 -3.39 -20.55 21.21
C GLY A 216 -2.11 -20.72 20.39
N PHE A 217 -1.69 -19.68 19.65
CA PHE A 217 -0.44 -19.65 18.88
C PHE A 217 0.59 -18.64 19.46
N PRO A 218 0.96 -18.72 20.74
CA PRO A 218 1.88 -17.74 21.35
C PRO A 218 3.30 -17.80 20.77
N ASP A 219 3.72 -18.97 20.28
CA ASP A 219 5.04 -19.15 19.65
C ASP A 219 5.09 -18.60 18.21
N SER A 220 3.94 -18.22 17.64
CA SER A 220 3.83 -17.66 16.27
C SER A 220 3.79 -16.13 16.24
N VAL A 221 3.98 -15.47 17.39
CA VAL A 221 4.04 -14.01 17.48
C VAL A 221 5.14 -13.45 16.58
N ILE A 222 4.81 -12.36 15.89
CA ILE A 222 5.66 -11.62 14.97
C ILE A 222 6.35 -10.48 15.74
N SER A 223 7.66 -10.50 15.82
CA SER A 223 8.49 -9.45 16.42
C SER A 223 9.03 -8.51 15.34
N PRO A 224 8.67 -7.21 15.36
CA PRO A 224 9.23 -6.17 14.47
C PRO A 224 10.76 -6.11 14.46
N GLN A 225 11.40 -6.58 15.54
CA GLN A 225 12.85 -6.46 15.75
C GLN A 225 13.64 -7.68 15.27
N THR A 226 13.05 -8.88 15.33
CA THR A 226 13.79 -10.13 15.14
C THR A 226 13.28 -10.99 14.00
N ASP A 227 12.02 -10.82 13.60
CA ASP A 227 11.44 -11.64 12.54
C ASP A 227 11.76 -11.10 11.14
N GLU A 228 11.72 -12.01 10.17
CA GLU A 228 11.77 -11.65 8.77
C GLU A 228 10.35 -11.32 8.30
N ILE A 229 9.98 -10.04 8.41
CA ILE A 229 8.64 -9.59 8.08
C ILE A 229 8.59 -9.24 6.60
N PHE A 230 7.51 -9.65 5.94
CA PHE A 230 7.22 -9.38 4.54
C PHE A 230 5.79 -8.88 4.40
N ILE A 231 5.59 -8.02 3.40
CA ILE A 231 4.29 -7.51 2.98
C ILE A 231 3.94 -8.16 1.65
N THR A 232 2.72 -8.68 1.53
CA THR A 232 2.20 -9.16 0.26
C THR A 232 0.92 -8.44 -0.09
N ILE A 233 0.90 -7.79 -1.26
CA ILE A 233 -0.33 -7.32 -1.88
C ILE A 233 -0.90 -8.47 -2.70
N VAL A 234 -2.13 -8.87 -2.40
CA VAL A 234 -2.81 -10.01 -3.01
C VAL A 234 -3.94 -9.48 -3.90
N ALA A 235 -3.85 -9.73 -5.20
CA ALA A 235 -4.97 -9.57 -6.12
C ALA A 235 -5.71 -10.89 -6.25
N LYS A 236 -6.93 -10.94 -5.72
CA LYS A 236 -7.84 -12.08 -5.79
C LYS A 236 -8.73 -11.94 -7.01
N ASP A 237 -8.53 -12.80 -7.99
CA ASP A 237 -9.31 -12.83 -9.21
C ASP A 237 -10.45 -13.82 -9.11
N VAL A 238 -11.67 -13.36 -9.39
CA VAL A 238 -12.86 -14.20 -9.39
C VAL A 238 -12.82 -15.14 -10.59
N ALA A 239 -12.68 -16.44 -10.34
CA ALA A 239 -12.52 -17.43 -11.39
C ALA A 239 -13.83 -17.92 -12.03
N SER A 240 -14.98 -17.49 -11.53
CA SER A 240 -16.30 -17.93 -12.00
C SER A 240 -16.83 -17.20 -13.24
N ARG A 241 -15.94 -16.67 -14.08
CA ARG A 241 -16.33 -15.79 -15.20
C ARG A 241 -16.64 -16.60 -16.46
N TRP A 242 -17.78 -16.30 -17.06
CA TRP A 242 -18.26 -16.97 -18.27
C TRP A 242 -17.40 -16.65 -19.49
N LEU A 243 -17.18 -17.67 -20.33
CA LEU A 243 -16.55 -17.54 -21.63
C LEU A 243 -17.20 -16.40 -22.44
N GLY A 244 -16.36 -15.54 -23.01
CA GLY A 244 -16.79 -14.38 -23.79
C GLY A 244 -16.98 -13.08 -22.98
N THR A 245 -16.80 -13.10 -21.66
CA THR A 245 -16.73 -11.87 -20.86
C THR A 245 -15.41 -11.13 -21.06
N SER A 246 -15.38 -9.82 -20.80
CA SER A 246 -14.18 -8.99 -20.92
C SER A 246 -13.10 -9.41 -19.92
N VAL A 247 -11.85 -9.26 -20.34
CA VAL A 247 -10.73 -9.27 -19.39
C VAL A 247 -10.76 -7.95 -18.63
N GLU A 248 -10.67 -8.05 -17.32
CA GLU A 248 -10.65 -6.92 -16.41
C GLU A 248 -9.22 -6.62 -16.00
N THR A 249 -8.97 -5.39 -15.57
CA THR A 249 -7.64 -4.95 -15.14
C THR A 249 -7.66 -4.42 -13.73
N LEU A 250 -6.55 -4.62 -13.03
CA LEU A 250 -6.21 -3.92 -11.80
C LEU A 250 -4.87 -3.24 -12.00
N GLU A 251 -4.78 -1.98 -11.57
CA GLU A 251 -3.58 -1.16 -11.67
C GLU A 251 -3.11 -0.72 -10.29
N ILE A 252 -1.80 -0.69 -10.06
CA ILE A 252 -1.16 -0.07 -8.90
C ILE A 252 -0.25 1.04 -9.41
N LYS A 253 -0.50 2.26 -8.96
CA LYS A 253 0.22 3.46 -9.42
C LYS A 253 1.45 3.76 -8.57
N SER A 254 1.37 3.54 -7.27
CA SER A 254 2.45 3.85 -6.35
C SER A 254 2.40 2.92 -5.14
N ILE A 255 3.58 2.65 -4.59
CA ILE A 255 3.77 1.93 -3.33
C ILE A 255 4.84 2.69 -2.56
N TRP A 256 4.55 2.98 -1.30
CA TRP A 256 5.44 3.57 -0.32
C TRP A 256 5.52 2.63 0.86
N THR A 257 6.74 2.32 1.28
CA THR A 257 7.00 1.23 2.23
C THR A 257 8.14 1.63 3.18
N PRO A 258 8.24 0.99 4.37
CA PRO A 258 9.38 1.17 5.25
C PRO A 258 10.69 0.72 4.60
N ASN A 259 11.79 0.94 5.31
CA ASN A 259 13.10 0.47 4.86
C ASN A 259 13.18 -1.07 4.83
N TYR A 260 14.11 -1.61 4.03
CA TYR A 260 14.36 -3.04 3.99
C TYR A 260 15.52 -3.43 4.93
N TYR A 261 15.48 -4.67 5.39
CA TYR A 261 16.56 -5.21 6.20
C TYR A 261 17.84 -5.34 5.37
N GLY A 262 18.97 -4.83 5.89
CA GLY A 262 20.23 -4.81 5.15
C GLY A 262 20.36 -3.67 4.13
N ASP A 263 19.35 -2.80 4.00
CA ASP A 263 19.55 -1.47 3.42
C ASP A 263 20.45 -0.67 4.39
N GLU A 264 21.76 -0.73 4.17
CA GLU A 264 22.65 0.37 4.56
C GLU A 264 22.14 1.60 3.80
N GLU A 265 21.78 2.66 4.53
CA GLU A 265 21.16 3.87 4.01
C GLU A 265 21.80 4.31 2.68
N SER A 266 21.08 4.15 1.56
CA SER A 266 21.49 4.76 0.29
C SER A 266 20.43 5.62 -0.36
N ASN A 267 19.22 5.72 0.20
CA ASN A 267 18.13 6.48 -0.44
C ASN A 267 17.23 7.24 0.56
N GLN A 268 17.80 7.86 1.60
CA GLN A 268 17.25 9.20 1.91
C GLN A 268 17.73 10.07 0.75
N GLU A 269 16.83 10.75 0.03
CA GLU A 269 17.26 11.89 -0.79
C GLU A 269 18.14 12.74 0.14
N LEU A 270 19.44 12.78 -0.19
CA LEU A 270 20.42 13.45 0.63
C LEU A 270 20.17 14.93 0.38
N ILE A 271 19.20 15.51 1.10
CA ILE A 271 19.00 16.94 1.16
C ILE A 271 20.31 17.45 1.74
N GLU A 272 21.17 17.98 0.88
CA GLU A 272 22.42 18.58 1.32
C GLU A 272 22.08 19.58 2.42
N PRO A 273 22.69 19.44 3.61
CA PRO A 273 22.35 20.28 4.74
C PRO A 273 22.57 21.76 4.36
N MET A 274 21.49 22.53 4.37
CA MET A 274 21.49 23.92 3.94
C MET A 274 21.08 24.82 5.09
N ILE A 275 21.75 25.97 5.21
CA ILE A 275 21.37 27.05 6.11
C ILE A 275 21.03 28.28 5.27
N VAL A 276 19.84 28.84 5.47
CA VAL A 276 19.41 30.08 4.85
C VAL A 276 19.12 31.13 5.93
N LEU A 277 19.84 32.25 5.87
CA LEU A 277 19.65 33.37 6.79
C LEU A 277 18.74 34.42 6.14
N ASN A 278 17.62 34.73 6.80
CA ASN A 278 16.77 35.84 6.42
C ASN A 278 17.00 37.03 7.36
N HIS A 279 17.90 37.93 6.95
CA HIS A 279 18.24 39.11 7.75
C HIS A 279 17.08 40.10 7.94
N LYS A 280 16.08 40.12 7.04
CA LYS A 280 14.92 41.02 7.16
C LYS A 280 13.95 40.55 8.24
N LEU A 281 13.78 39.24 8.37
CA LEU A 281 12.88 38.62 9.33
C LEU A 281 13.59 38.17 10.61
N GLU A 282 14.91 38.32 10.68
CA GLU A 282 15.77 37.83 11.76
C GLU A 282 15.62 36.33 12.04
N THR A 283 15.45 35.54 10.99
CA THR A 283 15.29 34.08 11.08
C THR A 283 16.43 33.35 10.38
N VAL A 284 16.63 32.10 10.80
CA VAL A 284 17.48 31.12 10.15
C VAL A 284 16.65 29.88 9.86
N THR A 285 16.72 29.39 8.64
CA THR A 285 16.07 28.17 8.19
C THR A 285 17.14 27.11 7.96
N PHE A 286 16.96 25.95 8.57
CA PHE A 286 17.79 24.78 8.39
C PHE A 286 17.03 23.78 7.54
N SER A 287 17.66 23.23 6.52
CA SER A 287 17.13 22.14 5.70
C SER A 287 18.09 20.97 5.70
N GLY A 288 17.57 19.75 5.71
CA GLY A 288 18.37 18.54 5.78
C GLY A 288 17.50 17.29 5.87
N SER A 289 18.15 16.14 6.03
CA SER A 289 17.48 14.86 6.16
C SER A 289 16.71 14.77 7.48
N ILE A 290 15.43 14.43 7.40
CA ILE A 290 14.55 14.22 8.56
C ILE A 290 15.13 13.10 9.45
N GLY A 291 15.05 13.29 10.77
CA GLY A 291 15.54 12.34 11.76
C GLY A 291 17.06 12.36 11.97
N LYS A 292 17.81 13.12 11.17
CA LYS A 292 19.25 13.34 11.43
C LYS A 292 19.45 14.45 12.45
N THR A 293 20.45 14.26 13.31
CA THR A 293 20.86 15.24 14.30
C THR A 293 21.93 16.16 13.73
N TYR A 294 21.66 17.45 13.80
CA TYR A 294 22.54 18.51 13.32
C TYR A 294 23.00 19.38 14.47
N GLU A 295 24.28 19.71 14.47
CA GLU A 295 24.88 20.67 15.38
C GLU A 295 25.09 21.99 14.66
N VAL A 296 24.46 23.04 15.18
CA VAL A 296 24.69 24.42 14.73
C VAL A 296 25.94 24.92 15.43
N GLU A 297 26.96 25.21 14.64
CA GLU A 297 28.16 25.89 15.12
C GLU A 297 28.14 27.36 14.67
N ILE A 298 28.54 28.23 15.59
CA ILE A 298 28.59 29.67 15.38
C ILE A 298 30.03 30.12 15.46
N SER A 299 30.40 31.08 14.60
CA SER A 299 31.67 31.78 14.67
C SER A 299 31.47 33.29 14.51
N ASN A 300 32.31 34.08 15.18
CA ASN A 300 32.35 35.55 14.98
C ASN A 300 33.47 35.96 14.01
N ASN A 301 34.39 35.05 13.66
CA ASN A 301 35.61 35.36 12.92
C ASN A 301 36.01 34.29 11.88
N LEU A 302 35.17 33.27 11.66
CA LEU A 302 35.39 32.09 10.80
C LEU A 302 36.54 31.15 11.24
N LYS A 303 37.29 31.50 12.29
CA LYS A 303 38.44 30.71 12.79
C LYS A 303 38.05 29.82 13.96
N GLU A 304 37.30 30.39 14.90
CA GLU A 304 36.86 29.69 16.11
C GLU A 304 35.37 29.41 15.99
N TRP A 305 35.01 28.13 16.07
CA TRP A 305 33.64 27.65 15.97
C TRP A 305 33.23 27.04 17.31
N SER A 306 32.05 27.42 17.80
CA SER A 306 31.47 26.86 19.02
C SER A 306 30.11 26.28 18.73
N ALA A 307 29.86 25.06 19.20
CA ALA A 307 28.54 24.45 19.20
C ALA A 307 27.58 25.34 20.00
N SER A 308 26.47 25.72 19.37
CA SER A 308 25.41 26.52 19.98
C SER A 308 24.26 25.61 20.41
N HIS A 309 23.74 24.83 19.47
CA HIS A 309 22.59 23.95 19.68
C HIS A 309 22.75 22.69 18.85
N SER A 310 22.19 21.59 19.34
CA SER A 310 21.99 20.35 18.60
C SER A 310 20.51 20.06 18.54
N PHE A 311 20.00 19.70 17.37
CA PHE A 311 18.60 19.33 17.19
C PHE A 311 18.46 18.27 16.10
N THR A 312 17.40 17.48 16.22
CA THR A 312 16.98 16.52 15.22
C THR A 312 15.88 17.14 14.37
N LEU A 313 16.05 17.17 13.05
CA LEU A 313 15.03 17.71 12.15
C LEU A 313 13.78 16.83 12.18
N ALA A 314 12.65 17.39 12.58
CA ALA A 314 11.34 16.77 12.53
C ALA A 314 10.62 16.98 11.18
N SER A 315 11.09 17.94 10.37
CA SER A 315 10.63 18.21 9.00
C SER A 315 11.82 18.50 8.07
N ASP A 316 11.57 18.49 6.75
CA ASP A 316 12.56 18.76 5.69
C ASP A 316 13.26 20.12 5.85
N SER A 317 12.58 21.07 6.49
CA SER A 317 13.14 22.32 6.96
C SER A 317 12.51 22.80 8.25
N GLU A 318 13.28 23.49 9.08
CA GLU A 318 12.83 24.14 10.30
C GLU A 318 13.35 25.58 10.37
N THR A 319 12.49 26.50 10.79
CA THR A 319 12.83 27.93 10.87
C THR A 319 12.79 28.41 12.31
N TYR A 320 13.88 29.07 12.71
CA TYR A 320 14.09 29.55 14.07
C TYR A 320 14.46 31.03 14.07
N PRO A 321 14.10 31.79 15.11
CA PRO A 321 14.60 33.15 15.26
C PRO A 321 16.11 33.11 15.56
N ILE A 322 16.89 34.02 14.98
CA ILE A 322 18.35 34.10 15.20
C ILE A 322 18.70 34.26 16.69
N SER A 323 17.83 34.93 17.46
CA SER A 323 17.97 35.10 18.90
C SER A 323 17.94 33.79 19.69
N TYR A 324 17.41 32.71 19.11
CA TYR A 324 17.47 31.38 19.71
C TYR A 324 18.92 30.89 19.85
N PHE A 325 19.77 31.21 18.87
CA PHE A 325 21.16 30.76 18.81
C PHE A 325 22.16 31.77 19.37
N LEU A 326 21.82 33.06 19.34
CA LEU A 326 22.67 34.17 19.75
C LEU A 326 22.04 34.93 20.93
N GLN A 327 22.48 34.63 22.15
CA GLN A 327 22.03 35.33 23.36
C GLN A 327 22.44 36.82 23.39
N LYS A 328 23.51 37.18 22.70
CA LYS A 328 23.93 38.57 22.45
C LYS A 328 24.23 38.71 20.97
N LYS A 329 23.73 39.77 20.33
CA LYS A 329 23.87 40.00 18.89
C LYS A 329 25.26 40.63 18.62
N PRO A 330 26.26 39.88 18.12
CA PRO A 330 27.56 40.45 17.82
C PRO A 330 27.50 41.20 16.48
N THR A 331 28.54 41.98 16.18
CA THR A 331 28.63 42.77 14.94
C THR A 331 28.62 41.92 13.67
N ARG A 332 29.11 40.67 13.76
CA ARG A 332 29.08 39.65 12.70
C ARG A 332 28.97 38.26 13.33
N SER A 333 28.13 37.42 12.75
CA SER A 333 28.03 35.99 13.07
C SER A 333 27.94 35.17 11.80
N PHE A 334 28.58 34.01 11.83
CA PHE A 334 28.54 32.99 10.80
C PHE A 334 27.95 31.74 11.41
N PHE A 335 27.13 31.05 10.63
CA PHE A 335 26.50 29.79 11.00
C PHE A 335 27.01 28.71 10.07
N ARG A 336 27.29 27.52 10.60
CA ARG A 336 27.48 26.31 9.79
C ARG A 336 26.76 25.15 10.44
N LEU A 337 26.34 24.19 9.61
CA LEU A 337 25.72 22.96 10.06
C LEU A 337 26.78 21.86 10.04
N LYS A 338 26.87 21.12 11.13
CA LYS A 338 27.64 19.89 11.20
C LYS A 338 26.68 18.75 11.44
N GLN A 339 26.55 17.85 10.47
CA GLN A 339 25.84 16.60 10.68
C GLN A 339 26.65 15.76 11.68
N GLN A 340 26.01 15.34 12.77
CA GLN A 340 26.65 14.39 13.68
C GLN A 340 26.61 13.01 13.02
N GLN A 341 27.78 12.40 12.82
CA GLN A 341 27.84 10.99 12.42
C GLN A 341 27.35 10.15 13.61
N PRO A 342 26.57 9.08 13.35
CA PRO A 342 26.08 8.20 14.40
C PRO A 342 27.22 7.57 15.22
#